data_AF-A0AAD7Z7J6-F1
#
_entry.id   AF-A0AAD7Z7J6-F1
#
_cell.length_a   1.000
_cell.length_b   1.000
_cell.length_c   1.000
_cell.angle_alpha   90.00
_cell.angle_beta   90.00
_cell.angle_gamma   90.00
#
_symmetry.space_group_name_H-M   'P 1'
#
loop_
_entity.id
_entity.type
_entity.pdbx_description
1 polymer ?
#
loop_
_entity_poly.entity_id
_entity_poly.type
_entity_poly.pdbx_seq_one_letter_code
_entity_poly.pdbx_strand_id
1 'polypeptide(L)'
;MQHTNTVICSTLVLVIVLSLIPMLEARRRYASSGLRCYEELTDSHFLYGESWKIKDFCFERSCARKKDGTLYIKTKGCPKMKPNPECKKVRRPNEMFPKCCPTFDCGKDTRVDKMSKSWYFGR
;
A
#
# COMPACT_ATOMS: atom_id res chain seq x y z
N MET A 1 -45.22 23.25 -42.17
CA MET A 1 -44.19 22.19 -41.97
C MET A 1 -43.05 22.68 -41.05
N GLN A 2 -43.36 23.28 -39.89
CA GLN A 2 -42.35 23.78 -38.94
C GLN A 2 -42.38 23.07 -37.57
N HIS A 3 -43.48 22.38 -37.24
CA HIS A 3 -43.62 21.68 -35.95
C HIS A 3 -42.85 20.35 -35.88
N THR A 4 -42.54 19.72 -37.00
CA THR A 4 -41.84 18.43 -37.04
C THR A 4 -40.37 18.55 -36.64
N ASN A 5 -39.70 19.64 -37.02
CA ASN A 5 -38.28 19.82 -36.78
C ASN A 5 -37.96 20.08 -35.30
N THR A 6 -38.87 20.75 -34.58
CA THR A 6 -38.72 21.03 -33.14
C THR A 6 -38.87 19.75 -32.29
N VAL A 7 -39.76 18.84 -32.70
CA VAL A 7 -40.01 17.56 -32.01
C VAL A 7 -38.88 16.55 -32.24
N ILE A 8 -38.27 16.57 -33.42
CA ILE A 8 -37.11 15.70 -33.73
C ILE A 8 -35.88 16.14 -32.92
N CYS A 9 -35.66 17.44 -32.77
CA CYS A 9 -34.52 17.96 -32.02
C CYS A 9 -34.62 17.65 -30.51
N SER A 10 -35.81 17.80 -29.93
CA SER A 10 -36.03 17.53 -28.50
C SER A 10 -35.93 16.05 -28.14
N THR A 11 -36.39 15.16 -29.02
CA THR A 11 -36.26 13.70 -28.82
C THR A 11 -34.81 13.22 -28.94
N LEU A 12 -34.02 13.76 -29.88
CA LEU A 12 -32.59 13.45 -30.00
C LEU A 12 -31.79 13.89 -28.76
N VAL A 13 -32.06 15.08 -28.21
CA VAL A 13 -31.40 15.56 -26.99
C VAL A 13 -31.73 14.65 -25.79
N LEU A 14 -32.99 14.23 -25.65
CA LEU A 14 -33.40 13.29 -24.60
C LEU A 14 -32.69 11.93 -24.71
N VAL A 15 -32.56 11.38 -25.92
CA VAL A 15 -31.85 10.09 -26.13
C VAL A 15 -30.36 10.21 -25.83
N ILE A 16 -29.71 11.32 -26.19
CA ILE A 16 -28.30 11.57 -25.88
C ILE A 16 -28.10 11.72 -24.36
N VAL A 17 -28.95 12.50 -23.69
CA VAL A 17 -28.86 12.67 -22.23
C VAL A 17 -29.10 11.32 -21.52
N LEU A 18 -30.12 10.56 -21.91
CA LEU A 18 -30.44 9.26 -21.32
C LEU A 18 -29.37 8.18 -21.56
N SER A 19 -28.56 8.31 -22.62
CA SER A 19 -27.44 7.39 -22.89
C SER A 19 -26.12 7.82 -22.25
N LEU A 20 -25.91 9.11 -21.98
CA LEU A 20 -24.71 9.62 -21.29
C LEU A 20 -24.78 9.46 -19.76
N ILE A 21 -25.98 9.48 -19.17
CA ILE A 21 -26.19 9.24 -17.73
C ILE A 21 -25.61 7.88 -17.26
N PRO A 22 -25.90 6.72 -17.90
CA PRO A 22 -25.35 5.44 -17.46
C PRO A 22 -23.83 5.34 -17.65
N MET A 23 -23.23 6.05 -18.61
CA MET A 23 -21.76 6.12 -18.76
C MET A 23 -21.10 6.90 -17.60
N LEU A 24 -21.69 8.01 -17.17
CA LEU A 24 -21.20 8.79 -16.02
C LEU A 24 -21.32 8.00 -14.71
N GLU A 25 -22.40 7.23 -14.55
CA GLU A 25 -22.60 6.32 -13.41
C GLU A 25 -21.62 5.15 -13.41
N ALA A 26 -21.34 4.54 -14.57
CA ALA A 26 -20.32 3.50 -14.70
C ALA A 26 -18.92 4.03 -14.33
N ARG A 27 -18.58 5.27 -14.74
CA ARG A 27 -17.32 5.94 -14.37
C ARG A 27 -17.23 6.21 -12.87
N ARG A 28 -18.35 6.60 -12.23
CA ARG A 28 -18.44 6.79 -10.77
C ARG A 28 -18.34 5.44 -10.02
N ARG A 29 -18.90 4.36 -10.55
CA ARG A 29 -18.74 2.98 -10.03
C ARG A 29 -17.31 2.46 -10.18
N TYR A 30 -16.59 2.81 -11.25
CA TYR A 30 -15.19 2.45 -11.44
C TYR A 30 -14.26 3.22 -10.50
N ALA A 31 -14.50 4.53 -10.30
CA ALA A 31 -13.82 5.32 -9.27
C ALA A 31 -14.11 4.81 -7.83
N SER A 32 -15.25 4.16 -7.63
CA SER A 32 -15.69 3.50 -6.39
C SER A 32 -15.44 1.98 -6.37
N SER A 33 -14.62 1.44 -7.28
CA SER A 33 -14.23 0.04 -7.20
C SER A 33 -13.24 -0.11 -6.04
N GLY A 34 -13.77 -0.40 -4.84
CA GLY A 34 -13.07 -0.51 -3.55
C GLY A 34 -12.05 -1.66 -3.45
N LEU A 35 -11.23 -1.80 -4.49
CA LEU A 35 -10.19 -2.81 -4.70
C LEU A 35 -8.80 -2.18 -4.80
N ARG A 36 -8.68 -0.84 -4.85
CA ARG A 36 -7.39 -0.15 -4.98
C ARG A 36 -7.15 0.90 -3.90
N CYS A 37 -5.91 0.99 -3.43
CA CYS A 37 -5.41 2.10 -2.62
C CYS A 37 -4.71 3.11 -3.53
N TYR A 38 -4.92 4.40 -3.28
CA TYR A 38 -4.16 5.48 -3.90
C TYR A 38 -2.97 5.87 -3.02
N GLU A 39 -1.78 5.85 -3.61
CA GLU A 39 -0.51 6.19 -3.00
C GLU A 39 -0.03 7.55 -3.51
N GLU A 40 -0.01 8.53 -2.62
CA GLU A 40 0.37 9.91 -2.93
C GLU A 40 1.86 10.06 -3.25
N LEU A 41 2.75 9.29 -2.61
CA LEU A 41 4.20 9.45 -2.79
C LEU A 41 4.70 9.04 -4.18
N THR A 42 3.98 8.13 -4.83
CA THR A 42 4.33 7.62 -6.17
C THR A 42 3.24 7.93 -7.20
N ASP A 43 2.22 8.69 -6.82
CA ASP A 43 1.02 8.99 -7.62
C ASP A 43 0.48 7.74 -8.34
N SER A 44 0.30 6.65 -7.59
CA SER A 44 0.00 5.33 -8.16
C SER A 44 -1.14 4.63 -7.43
N HIS A 45 -1.82 3.73 -8.14
CA HIS A 45 -2.87 2.89 -7.58
C HIS A 45 -2.41 1.45 -7.43
N PHE A 46 -2.60 0.88 -6.24
CA PHE A 46 -2.22 -0.49 -5.91
C PHE A 46 -3.44 -1.33 -5.57
N LEU A 47 -3.49 -2.57 -6.05
CA LEU A 47 -4.59 -3.50 -5.76
C LEU A 47 -4.55 -3.95 -4.28
N TYR A 48 -5.72 -4.33 -3.77
CA TYR A 48 -5.85 -4.98 -2.47
C TYR A 48 -4.90 -6.18 -2.37
N GLY A 49 -4.12 -6.23 -1.28
CA GLY A 49 -3.12 -7.26 -1.03
C GLY A 49 -1.73 -6.96 -1.62
N GLU A 50 -1.62 -6.01 -2.55
CA GLU A 50 -0.31 -5.62 -3.08
C GLU A 50 0.54 -4.93 -2.01
N SER A 51 1.85 -5.13 -2.14
CA SER A 51 2.86 -4.50 -1.30
C SER A 51 3.94 -3.89 -2.18
N TRP A 52 4.39 -2.68 -1.83
CA TRP A 52 5.39 -1.93 -2.57
C TRP A 52 6.37 -1.24 -1.63
N LYS A 53 7.50 -0.84 -2.21
CA LYS A 53 8.63 -0.22 -1.52
C LYS A 53 9.07 0.99 -2.32
N ILE A 54 9.39 2.08 -1.65
CA ILE A 54 9.82 3.32 -2.28
C ILE A 54 11.30 3.51 -1.97
N LYS A 55 12.12 3.72 -3.00
CA LYS A 55 13.59 3.71 -2.88
C LYS A 55 14.13 4.66 -1.82
N ASP A 56 13.56 5.86 -1.72
CA ASP A 56 14.02 6.90 -0.79
C ASP A 56 13.48 6.72 0.63
N PHE A 57 12.63 5.72 0.86
CA PHE A 57 11.98 5.48 2.13
C PHE A 57 12.21 4.06 2.65
N CYS A 58 12.66 3.96 3.90
CA CYS A 58 12.91 2.67 4.54
C CYS A 58 11.65 2.07 5.21
N PHE A 59 10.61 1.86 4.40
CA PHE A 59 9.41 1.14 4.81
C PHE A 59 8.81 0.37 3.62
N GLU A 60 7.98 -0.61 3.94
CA GLU A 60 7.11 -1.28 2.98
C GLU A 60 5.67 -0.84 3.22
N ARG A 61 4.96 -0.53 2.14
CA ARG A 61 3.53 -0.22 2.19
C ARG A 61 2.74 -1.36 1.57
N SER A 62 1.51 -1.53 2.03
CA SER A 62 0.59 -2.48 1.44
C SER A 62 -0.85 -1.99 1.48
N CYS A 63 -1.63 -2.38 0.48
CA CYS A 63 -3.04 -2.04 0.42
C CYS A 63 -3.84 -3.09 1.20
N ALA A 64 -4.43 -2.67 2.31
CA ALA A 64 -5.18 -3.53 3.21
C ALA A 64 -6.64 -3.11 3.30
N ARG A 65 -7.48 -3.99 3.83
CA ARG A 65 -8.92 -3.76 4.01
C ARG A 65 -9.30 -3.87 5.48
N LYS A 66 -10.07 -2.92 5.98
CA LYS A 66 -10.69 -2.97 7.32
C LYS A 66 -11.85 -3.97 7.33
N LYS A 67 -12.38 -4.26 8.52
CA LYS A 67 -13.56 -5.14 8.68
C LYS A 67 -14.82 -4.57 8.00
N ASP A 68 -14.93 -3.26 7.93
CA ASP A 68 -16.04 -2.53 7.28
C ASP A 68 -15.93 -2.46 5.74
N GLY A 69 -14.90 -3.05 5.15
CA GLY A 69 -14.65 -3.03 3.70
C GLY A 69 -13.83 -1.84 3.20
N THR A 70 -13.52 -0.85 4.05
CA THR A 70 -12.72 0.31 3.66
C THR A 70 -11.27 -0.07 3.41
N LEU A 71 -10.72 0.37 2.27
CA LEU A 71 -9.30 0.21 1.97
C LEU A 71 -8.43 1.27 2.65
N TYR A 72 -7.23 0.87 3.05
CA TYR A 72 -6.25 1.77 3.64
C TYR A 72 -4.83 1.28 3.34
N ILE A 73 -3.88 2.22 3.34
CA ILE A 73 -2.46 1.91 3.23
C ILE A 73 -1.92 1.54 4.61
N LYS A 74 -1.43 0.31 4.73
CA LYS A 74 -0.67 -0.16 5.90
C LYS A 74 0.81 0.08 5.66
N THR A 75 1.48 0.71 6.63
CA THR A 75 2.93 0.94 6.56
C THR A 75 3.65 0.03 7.55
N LYS A 76 4.68 -0.67 7.08
CA LYS A 76 5.59 -1.50 7.87
C LYS A 76 6.98 -0.86 7.85
N GLY A 77 7.35 -0.25 8.97
CA GLY A 77 8.69 0.31 9.18
C GLY A 77 9.67 -0.69 9.77
N CYS A 78 10.88 -0.20 10.04
CA CYS A 78 11.90 -0.98 10.72
C CYS A 78 11.51 -1.33 12.17
N PRO A 79 11.97 -2.48 12.70
CA PRO A 79 11.75 -2.83 14.08
C PRO A 79 12.36 -1.79 15.02
N LYS A 80 11.68 -1.50 16.12
CA LYS A 80 12.25 -0.70 17.20
C LYS A 80 13.31 -1.56 17.90
N MET A 81 14.55 -1.10 17.90
CA MET A 81 15.66 -1.75 18.60
C MET A 81 16.04 -0.93 19.83
N LYS A 82 16.34 -1.61 20.94
CA LYS A 82 16.90 -0.95 22.13
C LYS A 82 18.37 -0.61 21.86
N PRO A 83 18.83 0.62 22.17
CA PRO A 83 20.24 0.94 22.09
C PRO A 83 21.05 0.01 23.01
N ASN A 84 22.12 -0.57 22.49
CA ASN A 84 23.14 -1.24 23.30
C ASN A 84 24.44 -0.43 23.14
N PRO A 85 25.02 0.11 24.24
CA PRO A 85 26.27 0.88 24.16
C PRO A 85 27.46 0.07 23.62
N GLU A 86 27.43 -1.26 23.71
CA GLU A 86 28.49 -2.15 23.22
C GLU A 86 28.37 -2.43 21.71
N CYS A 87 27.31 -1.99 21.04
CA CYS A 87 27.06 -2.28 19.63
C CYS A 87 27.09 -1.02 18.76
N LYS A 88 27.77 -1.13 17.62
CA LYS A 88 27.78 -0.07 16.61
C LYS A 88 26.52 -0.16 15.76
N LYS A 89 25.80 0.95 15.63
CA LYS A 89 24.64 1.05 14.73
C LYS A 89 25.13 1.16 13.29
N VAL A 90 24.78 0.16 12.48
CA VAL A 90 25.05 0.12 11.04
C VAL A 90 23.78 0.51 10.28
N ARG A 91 23.91 1.41 9.29
CA ARG A 91 22.80 1.87 8.43
C ARG A 91 23.17 1.67 6.96
N ARG A 92 22.19 1.29 6.14
CA ARG A 92 22.37 1.09 4.69
C ARG A 92 21.32 1.92 3.93
N PRO A 93 21.46 3.25 3.87
CA PRO A 93 20.41 4.14 3.36
C PRO A 93 20.08 3.92 1.88
N ASN A 94 21.01 3.37 1.09
CA ASN A 94 20.83 3.16 -0.35
C ASN A 94 20.14 1.83 -0.70
N GLU A 95 19.82 1.01 0.29
CA GLU A 95 19.13 -0.26 0.11
C GLU A 95 17.61 -0.08 0.19
N MET A 96 16.84 -1.06 -0.30
CA MET A 96 15.38 -1.08 -0.11
C MET A 96 14.99 -1.79 1.18
N PHE A 97 13.78 -1.53 1.69
CA PHE A 97 13.25 -2.29 2.82
C PHE A 97 13.24 -3.81 2.53
N PRO A 98 13.61 -4.69 3.49
CA PRO A 98 14.04 -4.40 4.87
C PRO A 98 15.55 -4.15 5.04
N LYS A 99 16.35 -4.21 3.97
CA LYS A 99 17.82 -4.12 4.03
C LYS A 99 18.33 -2.74 4.46
N CYS A 100 17.56 -1.69 4.22
CA CYS A 100 17.87 -0.35 4.71
C CYS A 100 17.72 -0.18 6.22
N CYS A 101 17.07 -1.13 6.90
CA CYS A 101 16.83 -1.01 8.32
C CYS A 101 18.15 -1.02 9.11
N PRO A 102 18.27 -0.20 10.16
CA PRO A 102 19.45 -0.18 10.99
C PRO A 102 19.64 -1.54 11.68
N THR A 103 20.88 -2.01 11.72
CA THR A 103 21.27 -3.19 12.49
C THR A 103 22.32 -2.79 13.52
N PHE A 104 22.47 -3.58 14.58
CA PHE A 104 23.56 -3.42 15.53
C PHE A 104 24.62 -4.47 15.27
N ASP A 105 25.84 -4.03 15.03
CA ASP A 105 27.02 -4.88 15.00
C ASP A 105 27.70 -4.77 16.36
N CYS A 106 27.56 -5.82 17.18
CA CYS A 106 28.12 -5.88 18.53
C CYS A 106 29.57 -6.39 18.54
N GLY A 107 30.19 -6.54 17.37
CA GLY A 107 31.44 -7.29 17.25
C GLY A 107 31.22 -8.77 17.55
N LYS A 108 32.15 -9.62 17.12
CA LYS A 108 32.08 -11.07 17.37
C LYS A 108 32.42 -11.46 18.82
N ASP A 109 32.53 -10.49 19.73
CA ASP A 109 33.03 -10.68 21.09
C ASP A 109 32.01 -10.37 22.21
N THR A 110 30.74 -10.18 21.88
CA THR A 110 29.70 -10.44 22.87
C THR A 110 29.50 -11.95 22.95
N ARG A 111 30.37 -12.60 23.73
CA ARG A 111 30.23 -13.95 24.29
C ARG A 111 28.91 -14.63 23.93
N VAL A 112 28.93 -15.41 22.85
CA VAL A 112 27.99 -16.52 22.67
C VAL A 112 28.50 -17.68 23.53
N ASP A 113 28.70 -17.40 24.82
CA ASP A 113 28.94 -18.40 25.84
C ASP A 113 27.85 -18.22 26.87
N LYS A 114 26.90 -19.16 26.78
CA LYS A 114 25.76 -19.41 27.67
C LYS A 114 24.47 -18.65 27.34
N MET A 115 23.75 -19.13 26.32
CA MET A 115 22.31 -19.33 26.48
C MET A 115 21.88 -20.63 25.77
N SER A 116 21.83 -21.68 26.58
CA SER A 116 20.93 -22.85 26.48
C SER A 116 20.92 -23.69 25.19
N LYS A 117 21.92 -24.55 25.03
CA LYS A 117 21.64 -25.96 24.68
C LYS A 117 20.93 -26.61 25.88
N SER A 118 19.60 -26.60 25.96
CA SER A 118 18.91 -27.28 27.07
C SER A 118 17.46 -27.70 26.81
N TRP A 119 16.98 -27.88 25.58
CA TRP A 119 15.62 -28.45 25.38
C TRP A 119 15.50 -29.32 24.13
N TYR A 120 16.39 -30.29 23.94
CA TYR A 120 16.12 -31.46 23.06
C TYR A 120 16.88 -32.70 23.57
N PHE A 121 16.38 -33.26 24.66
CA PHE A 121 16.48 -34.66 25.07
C PHE A 121 15.16 -34.91 25.81
N GLY A 122 14.22 -35.69 25.29
CA GLY A 122 14.40 -37.12 25.09
C GLY A 122 14.02 -37.83 26.38
N ARG A 123 12.72 -37.95 26.65
CA ARG A 123 12.11 -39.09 27.34
C ARG A 123 10.60 -39.09 27.11
#